data_AF-A0A3M1AWW5-F1
#
_entry.id   AF-A0A3M1AWW5-F1
#
_cell.length_a   1.000
_cell.length_b   1.000
_cell.length_c   1.000
_cell.angle_alpha   90.00
_cell.angle_beta   90.00
_cell.angle_gamma   90.00
#
_symmetry.space_group_name_H-M   'P 1'
#
loop_
_entity.id
_entity.type
_entity.pdbx_description
1 polymer ?
#
loop_
_entity_poly.entity_id
_entity_poly.type
_entity_poly.pdbx_seq_one_letter_code
_entity_poly.pdbx_strand_id
1 'polypeptide(L)'
;MKRFSSLLFSLLFLSGLSAQSAFEDAFALANIYRANGNSFKPLTKSDAADSTLLQLGIFLEIMNRHYDTIWGDTPTPSPNNLISAYRKNPFFKKYEMPPGVNAEASAMALSMASSVTKSRAEIAASGAGGSGISVARLADGVAKFLVKRTKEELTIAFFEEFREALAENEQLHILFPTTRMILLGIGDQIYNFNAYLDSMRDAFSADLKNMHRNLEKLLVDEQVYILKDTIPALYMAGLFTVTKQLVEKASVPEIIGYLGKDAAFQHTHFDNEPPSLEKVRAALRMTYVISESVKAHSYQSRPWIAPEQFRMLAKDRLALDFYLGLVYEQSKNLSNGTQKVADAFTTDKADLLLRHIGAFVELGEELYEVTQRIETGEYQKNDTLLYQGYFDYLQVAMDIFSSAKKFSAVTFPQDQVLQKKLEEVNFVVERLSVISLDVRRKRYSNVIVQAGLLLNELIDPAYDISCPLLRFGAFMAAISESQNSDDVAAVMETFALPRGSSYI
;
A
#
# COMPACT_ATOMS: atom_id res chain seq x y z
N MET A 1 -38.65 14.38 25.24
CA MET A 1 -37.86 14.54 23.99
C MET A 1 -36.41 14.03 24.08
N LYS A 2 -35.67 14.18 25.19
CA LYS A 2 -34.28 13.64 25.30
C LYS A 2 -34.12 12.10 25.25
N ARG A 3 -35.16 11.32 25.59
CA ARG A 3 -35.12 9.84 25.56
C ARG A 3 -35.39 9.21 24.18
N PHE A 4 -36.00 9.95 23.25
CA PHE A 4 -36.26 9.44 21.89
C PHE A 4 -35.02 9.58 20.97
N SER A 5 -34.15 10.56 21.25
CA SER A 5 -32.89 10.74 20.52
C SER A 5 -31.87 9.62 20.80
N SER A 6 -31.80 9.07 22.03
CA SER A 6 -30.88 7.95 22.31
C SER A 6 -31.37 6.60 21.77
N LEU A 7 -32.69 6.43 21.60
CA LEU A 7 -33.32 5.24 21.04
C LEU A 7 -33.24 5.19 19.50
N LEU A 8 -33.39 6.33 18.82
CA LEU A 8 -33.12 6.39 17.37
C LEU A 8 -31.64 6.18 17.05
N PHE A 9 -30.74 6.64 17.93
CA PHE A 9 -29.29 6.46 17.78
C PHE A 9 -28.85 5.01 17.99
N SER A 10 -29.46 4.28 18.92
CA SER A 10 -29.17 2.85 19.13
C SER A 10 -29.69 1.96 17.99
N LEU A 11 -30.79 2.35 17.33
CA LEU A 11 -31.27 1.69 16.12
C LEU A 11 -30.38 1.92 14.88
N LEU A 12 -29.67 3.05 14.80
CA LEU A 12 -28.70 3.29 13.73
C LEU A 12 -27.46 2.37 13.82
N PHE A 13 -27.01 2.02 15.03
CA PHE A 13 -25.86 1.11 15.23
C PHE A 13 -26.23 -0.38 15.32
N LEU A 14 -27.50 -0.73 15.57
CA LEU A 14 -27.99 -2.11 15.48
C LEU A 14 -28.29 -2.56 14.03
N SER A 15 -28.09 -1.67 13.05
CA SER A 15 -28.55 -1.85 11.66
C SER A 15 -27.53 -2.50 10.70
N GLY A 16 -26.39 -3.00 11.17
CA GLY A 16 -25.26 -3.37 10.32
C GLY A 16 -24.63 -4.76 10.53
N LEU A 17 -25.38 -5.84 10.79
CA LEU A 17 -24.81 -7.19 11.02
C LEU A 17 -24.29 -7.93 9.76
N SER A 18 -23.52 -7.23 8.91
CA SER A 18 -22.56 -7.81 7.97
C SER A 18 -21.18 -7.29 8.38
N ALA A 19 -20.12 -8.11 8.33
CA ALA A 19 -18.73 -7.78 8.71
C ALA A 19 -18.51 -6.32 9.16
N GLN A 20 -18.46 -6.09 10.48
CA GLN A 20 -18.27 -4.76 11.06
C GLN A 20 -16.80 -4.55 11.46
N SER A 21 -16.39 -3.29 11.53
CA SER A 21 -15.09 -2.92 12.06
C SER A 21 -15.09 -2.97 13.59
N ALA A 22 -13.91 -3.12 14.20
CA ALA A 22 -13.81 -3.15 15.67
C ALA A 22 -14.39 -1.88 16.31
N PHE A 23 -14.33 -0.74 15.61
CA PHE A 23 -14.99 0.51 16.02
C PHE A 23 -16.50 0.34 16.16
N GLU A 24 -17.19 -0.17 15.14
CA GLU A 24 -18.64 -0.36 15.14
C GLU A 24 -19.05 -1.40 16.18
N ASP A 25 -18.31 -2.51 16.24
CA ASP A 25 -18.55 -3.60 17.18
C ASP A 25 -18.34 -3.21 18.63
N ALA A 26 -17.41 -2.30 18.91
CA ALA A 26 -17.21 -1.78 20.25
C ALA A 26 -18.45 -1.02 20.78
N PHE A 27 -19.11 -0.24 19.94
CA PHE A 27 -20.37 0.40 20.30
C PHE A 27 -21.52 -0.60 20.43
N ALA A 28 -21.57 -1.63 19.58
CA ALA A 28 -22.53 -2.72 19.70
C ALA A 28 -22.39 -3.44 21.06
N LEU A 29 -21.16 -3.80 21.45
CA LEU A 29 -20.86 -4.40 22.75
C LEU A 29 -21.21 -3.46 23.91
N ALA A 30 -20.90 -2.17 23.80
CA ALA A 30 -21.27 -1.16 24.81
C ALA A 30 -22.79 -1.10 25.03
N ASN A 31 -23.56 -1.18 23.94
CA ASN A 31 -25.01 -1.21 24.01
C ASN A 31 -25.56 -2.50 24.62
N ILE A 32 -25.02 -3.66 24.22
CA ILE A 32 -25.39 -4.96 24.81
C ILE A 32 -25.11 -4.96 26.31
N TYR A 33 -23.93 -4.50 26.72
CA TYR A 33 -23.53 -4.43 28.12
C TYR A 33 -24.47 -3.55 28.96
N ARG A 34 -24.81 -2.34 28.47
CA ARG A 34 -25.75 -1.42 29.14
C ARG A 34 -27.16 -2.00 29.21
N ALA A 35 -27.64 -2.61 28.13
CA ALA A 35 -28.97 -3.21 28.06
C ALA A 35 -29.14 -4.36 29.08
N ASN A 36 -28.05 -5.04 29.44
CA ASN A 36 -28.04 -6.14 30.40
C ASN A 36 -27.63 -5.71 31.82
N GLY A 37 -27.92 -4.47 32.19
CA GLY A 37 -27.67 -3.97 33.55
C GLY A 37 -26.19 -3.79 33.87
N ASN A 38 -25.38 -3.44 32.87
CA ASN A 38 -23.92 -3.31 32.97
C ASN A 38 -23.25 -4.65 33.33
N SER A 39 -23.63 -5.73 32.66
CA SER A 39 -22.99 -7.05 32.80
C SER A 39 -23.24 -7.90 31.55
N PHE A 40 -22.27 -8.73 31.16
CA PHE A 40 -22.49 -9.77 30.15
C PHE A 40 -23.00 -11.09 30.76
N LYS A 41 -22.92 -11.28 32.08
CA LYS A 41 -23.43 -12.48 32.78
C LYS A 41 -24.88 -12.88 32.41
N PRO A 42 -25.83 -11.95 32.22
CA PRO A 42 -27.21 -12.32 31.92
C PRO A 42 -27.42 -12.98 30.55
N LEU A 43 -26.44 -12.88 29.62
CA LEU A 43 -26.56 -13.43 28.27
C LEU A 43 -26.70 -14.96 28.24
N THR A 44 -26.34 -15.66 29.33
CA THR A 44 -26.33 -17.13 29.40
C THR A 44 -27.36 -17.70 30.38
N LYS A 45 -28.34 -16.91 30.80
CA LYS A 45 -29.46 -17.41 31.62
C LYS A 45 -30.35 -18.32 30.76
N SER A 46 -30.65 -19.51 31.27
CA SER A 46 -31.41 -20.57 30.57
C SER A 46 -32.83 -20.17 30.17
N ASP A 47 -33.38 -19.12 30.76
CA ASP A 47 -34.78 -18.68 30.61
C ASP A 47 -34.88 -17.40 29.76
N ALA A 48 -33.86 -17.15 28.92
CA ALA A 48 -33.69 -15.95 28.13
C ALA A 48 -34.81 -15.75 27.08
N ALA A 49 -35.45 -14.58 27.08
CA ALA A 49 -36.33 -14.14 26.00
C ALA A 49 -35.55 -14.05 24.65
N ASP A 50 -36.25 -14.12 23.52
CA ASP A 50 -35.67 -14.09 22.16
C ASP A 50 -34.65 -12.94 21.95
N SER A 51 -34.88 -11.79 22.59
CA SER A 51 -33.97 -10.63 22.54
C SER A 51 -32.61 -10.90 23.18
N THR A 52 -32.55 -11.70 24.24
CA THR A 52 -31.31 -12.05 24.95
C THR A 52 -30.52 -13.11 24.17
N LEU A 53 -31.21 -14.05 23.49
CA LEU A 53 -30.57 -15.00 22.57
C LEU A 53 -29.97 -14.31 21.34
N LEU A 54 -30.68 -13.33 20.77
CA LEU A 54 -30.14 -12.51 19.68
C LEU A 54 -28.89 -11.71 20.13
N GLN A 55 -28.93 -11.09 21.31
CA GLN A 55 -27.77 -10.37 21.87
C GLN A 55 -26.59 -11.30 22.15
N LEU A 56 -26.83 -12.52 22.62
CA LEU A 56 -25.80 -13.54 22.78
C LEU A 56 -25.19 -13.93 21.41
N GLY A 57 -26.02 -14.08 20.38
CA GLY A 57 -25.58 -14.39 19.01
C GLY A 57 -24.67 -13.31 18.44
N ILE A 58 -25.10 -12.05 18.54
CA ILE A 58 -24.32 -10.88 18.15
C ILE A 58 -23.00 -10.82 18.94
N PHE A 59 -23.06 -11.00 20.26
CA PHE A 59 -21.88 -11.01 21.11
C PHE A 59 -20.86 -12.07 20.65
N LEU A 60 -21.29 -13.32 20.45
CA LEU A 60 -20.42 -14.40 20.01
C LEU A 60 -19.86 -14.18 18.60
N GLU A 61 -20.65 -13.62 17.70
CA GLU A 61 -20.20 -13.27 16.34
C GLU A 61 -19.09 -12.22 16.38
N ILE A 62 -19.27 -11.16 17.18
CA ILE A 62 -18.27 -10.11 17.37
C ILE A 62 -16.97 -10.69 17.95
N MET A 63 -17.06 -11.49 19.02
CA MET A 63 -15.88 -12.12 19.62
C MET A 63 -15.16 -13.03 18.61
N ASN A 64 -15.89 -13.78 17.80
CA ASN A 64 -15.31 -14.66 16.79
C ASN A 64 -14.61 -13.88 15.67
N ARG A 65 -15.23 -12.79 15.19
CA ARG A 65 -14.71 -11.94 14.11
C ARG A 65 -13.35 -11.32 14.44
N HIS A 66 -13.15 -10.98 15.70
CA HIS A 66 -11.92 -10.36 16.19
C HIS A 66 -10.98 -11.36 16.89
N TYR A 67 -11.31 -12.64 16.88
CA TYR A 67 -10.42 -13.64 17.42
C TYR A 67 -9.21 -13.83 16.50
N ASP A 68 -8.04 -14.08 17.10
CA ASP A 68 -6.76 -14.27 16.41
C ASP A 68 -6.70 -15.56 15.57
N THR A 69 -7.49 -15.58 14.50
CA THR A 69 -7.50 -16.61 13.46
C THR A 69 -6.98 -16.07 12.13
N ILE A 70 -6.64 -14.77 12.08
CA ILE A 70 -6.18 -14.09 10.87
C ILE A 70 -4.75 -14.53 10.50
N TRP A 71 -3.95 -14.96 11.49
CA TRP A 71 -2.51 -15.18 11.33
C TRP A 71 -2.06 -16.65 11.24
N GLY A 72 -2.95 -17.58 10.84
CA GLY A 72 -2.61 -18.99 10.58
C GLY A 72 -3.80 -19.95 10.77
N ASP A 73 -3.55 -21.26 10.71
CA ASP A 73 -4.53 -22.35 10.88
C ASP A 73 -5.00 -22.51 12.34
N THR A 74 -5.41 -21.43 12.99
CA THR A 74 -6.01 -21.53 14.32
C THR A 74 -7.38 -22.17 14.16
N PRO A 75 -7.66 -23.34 14.77
CA PRO A 75 -8.96 -23.99 14.67
C PRO A 75 -10.05 -23.02 15.09
N THR A 76 -11.19 -23.04 14.40
CA THR A 76 -12.34 -22.21 14.75
C THR A 76 -12.67 -22.43 16.23
N PRO A 77 -12.60 -21.38 17.08
CA PRO A 77 -12.75 -21.56 18.51
C PRO A 77 -14.20 -21.89 18.85
N SER A 78 -14.40 -22.79 19.82
CA SER A 78 -15.74 -22.98 20.38
C SER A 78 -16.21 -21.69 21.07
N PRO A 79 -17.54 -21.47 21.21
CA PRO A 79 -18.06 -20.32 21.96
C PRO A 79 -17.49 -20.17 23.38
N ASN A 80 -17.25 -21.29 24.07
CA ASN A 80 -16.64 -21.29 25.40
C ASN A 80 -15.14 -20.94 25.37
N ASN A 81 -14.43 -21.33 24.30
CA ASN A 81 -13.03 -20.95 24.11
C ASN A 81 -12.93 -19.43 23.83
N LEU A 82 -13.83 -18.88 23.02
CA LEU A 82 -13.93 -17.42 22.78
C LEU A 82 -14.14 -16.66 24.08
N ILE A 83 -15.18 -17.01 24.85
CA ILE A 83 -15.47 -16.36 26.14
C ILE A 83 -14.26 -16.45 27.08
N SER A 84 -13.61 -17.61 27.13
CA SER A 84 -12.44 -17.83 28.00
C SER A 84 -11.22 -16.99 27.58
N ALA A 85 -11.00 -16.80 26.28
CA ALA A 85 -9.93 -15.95 25.76
C ALA A 85 -10.17 -14.48 26.14
N TYR A 86 -11.36 -13.95 25.84
CA TYR A 86 -11.72 -12.56 26.18
C TYR A 86 -11.80 -12.32 27.69
N ARG A 87 -12.04 -13.34 28.52
CA ARG A 87 -11.94 -13.20 29.99
C ARG A 87 -10.52 -12.87 30.47
N LYS A 88 -9.49 -13.31 29.73
CA LYS A 88 -8.08 -13.01 30.01
C LYS A 88 -7.61 -11.69 29.38
N ASN A 89 -8.37 -11.15 28.44
CA ASN A 89 -8.05 -9.91 27.75
C ASN A 89 -8.05 -8.72 28.75
N PRO A 90 -6.99 -7.89 28.77
CA PRO A 90 -6.79 -6.87 29.80
C PRO A 90 -7.87 -5.78 29.80
N PHE A 91 -8.57 -5.58 28.68
CA PHE A 91 -9.65 -4.60 28.57
C PHE A 91 -11.01 -5.20 28.91
N PHE A 92 -11.22 -6.50 28.69
CA PHE A 92 -12.48 -7.19 28.97
C PHE A 92 -12.58 -7.75 30.41
N LYS A 93 -11.45 -8.02 31.07
CA LYS A 93 -11.41 -8.69 32.39
C LYS A 93 -12.27 -8.05 33.48
N LYS A 94 -12.54 -6.74 33.39
CA LYS A 94 -13.32 -5.97 34.38
C LYS A 94 -14.83 -5.93 34.09
N TYR A 95 -15.30 -6.46 32.96
CA TYR A 95 -16.69 -6.35 32.50
C TYR A 95 -17.54 -7.62 32.72
N GLU A 96 -17.12 -8.49 33.65
CA GLU A 96 -17.89 -9.65 34.06
C GLU A 96 -18.41 -10.51 32.89
N MET A 97 -17.48 -11.14 32.17
CA MET A 97 -17.79 -12.03 31.05
C MET A 97 -18.75 -13.16 31.45
N PRO A 98 -19.55 -13.70 30.51
CA PRO A 98 -20.43 -14.83 30.83
C PRO A 98 -19.61 -16.03 31.34
N PRO A 99 -20.15 -16.86 32.25
CA PRO A 99 -19.44 -18.02 32.79
C PRO A 99 -19.17 -19.08 31.71
N GLY A 100 -20.05 -19.19 30.71
CA GLY A 100 -20.01 -20.09 29.56
C GLY A 100 -21.40 -20.25 28.93
N VAL A 101 -21.47 -20.85 27.75
CA VAL A 101 -22.71 -21.15 27.02
C VAL A 101 -22.83 -22.65 26.78
N ASN A 102 -24.06 -23.17 26.79
CA ASN A 102 -24.33 -24.52 26.32
C ASN A 102 -24.32 -24.57 24.77
N ALA A 103 -24.11 -25.76 24.20
CA ALA A 103 -23.97 -25.94 22.75
C ALA A 103 -25.26 -25.62 21.98
N GLU A 104 -26.43 -25.95 22.54
CA GLU A 104 -27.73 -25.76 21.90
C GLU A 104 -28.14 -24.27 21.84
N ALA A 105 -28.00 -23.52 22.94
CA ALA A 105 -28.31 -22.10 22.95
C ALA A 105 -27.33 -21.28 22.10
N SER A 106 -26.05 -21.68 22.04
CA SER A 106 -25.09 -21.01 21.15
C SER A 106 -25.39 -21.27 19.67
N ALA A 107 -25.79 -22.48 19.29
CA ALA A 107 -26.20 -22.79 17.91
C ALA A 107 -27.49 -22.05 17.50
N MET A 108 -28.46 -21.94 18.41
CA MET A 108 -29.69 -21.18 18.18
C MET A 108 -29.43 -19.67 18.09
N ALA A 109 -28.59 -19.12 18.98
CA ALA A 109 -28.22 -17.71 18.97
C ALA A 109 -27.46 -17.31 17.69
N LEU A 110 -26.50 -18.14 17.24
CA LEU A 110 -25.75 -17.91 16.00
C LEU A 110 -26.64 -18.03 14.76
N SER A 111 -27.59 -18.97 14.73
CA SER A 111 -28.52 -19.10 13.60
C SER A 111 -29.46 -17.89 13.50
N MET A 112 -29.97 -17.38 14.62
CA MET A 112 -30.77 -16.15 14.69
C MET A 112 -29.97 -14.94 14.18
N ALA A 113 -28.72 -14.77 14.62
CA ALA A 113 -27.86 -13.69 14.12
C ALA A 113 -27.65 -13.79 12.60
N SER A 114 -27.32 -14.98 12.08
CA SER A 114 -27.06 -15.19 10.65
C SER A 114 -28.27 -14.98 9.73
N SER A 115 -29.49 -15.18 10.24
CA SER A 115 -30.74 -14.96 9.49
C SER A 115 -31.01 -13.48 9.21
N VAL A 116 -30.53 -12.59 10.08
CA VAL A 116 -30.58 -11.13 9.90
C VAL A 116 -29.57 -10.69 8.83
N THR A 117 -28.45 -11.40 8.68
CA THR A 117 -27.35 -11.09 7.75
C THR A 117 -27.64 -11.46 6.29
N LYS A 118 -28.33 -12.58 6.03
CA LYS A 118 -28.52 -13.12 4.66
C LYS A 118 -29.52 -12.34 3.78
N SER A 119 -30.45 -11.59 4.37
CA SER A 119 -31.51 -10.87 3.64
C SER A 119 -31.04 -9.60 2.89
N ARG A 120 -29.77 -9.19 3.05
CA ARG A 120 -29.26 -7.91 2.54
C ARG A 120 -28.19 -8.01 1.46
N ALA A 121 -27.53 -9.16 1.30
CA ALA A 121 -26.51 -9.39 0.28
C ALA A 121 -27.07 -9.37 -1.17
N GLU A 122 -28.39 -9.54 -1.33
CA GLU A 122 -29.06 -9.58 -2.64
C GLU A 122 -29.32 -8.18 -3.24
N ILE A 123 -29.17 -7.09 -2.48
CA ILE A 123 -29.48 -5.71 -2.93
C ILE A 123 -28.23 -4.98 -3.45
N ALA A 124 -27.02 -5.42 -3.09
CA ALA A 124 -25.76 -4.75 -3.44
C ALA A 124 -25.17 -5.13 -4.81
N ALA A 125 -25.75 -6.11 -5.52
CA ALA A 125 -25.17 -6.68 -6.74
C ALA A 125 -25.68 -6.06 -8.06
N SER A 126 -26.36 -4.91 -8.02
CA SER A 126 -26.95 -4.29 -9.23
C SER A 126 -26.46 -2.86 -9.47
N GLY A 127 -25.33 -2.71 -10.18
CA GLY A 127 -25.00 -1.44 -10.82
C GLY A 127 -23.51 -1.18 -11.02
N ALA A 128 -22.99 -1.52 -12.20
CA ALA A 128 -22.06 -0.68 -12.97
C ALA A 128 -21.56 -1.45 -14.21
N GLY A 129 -21.87 -0.96 -15.41
CA GLY A 129 -21.33 -1.47 -16.66
C GLY A 129 -21.28 -0.40 -17.76
N GLY A 130 -20.21 -0.44 -18.57
CA GLY A 130 -20.07 0.20 -19.90
C GLY A 130 -19.15 1.44 -19.95
N SER A 131 -17.91 1.32 -20.47
CA SER A 131 -17.50 1.65 -21.88
C SER A 131 -17.16 3.15 -22.05
N GLY A 132 -15.99 3.64 -22.51
CA GLY A 132 -15.03 3.16 -23.52
C GLY A 132 -15.01 4.15 -24.71
N ILE A 133 -13.84 4.65 -25.15
CA ILE A 133 -13.43 5.03 -26.54
C ILE A 133 -12.05 5.74 -26.55
N SER A 134 -11.23 5.43 -27.55
CA SER A 134 -9.89 5.99 -27.88
C SER A 134 -9.93 6.80 -29.19
N VAL A 135 -8.96 7.72 -29.42
CA VAL A 135 -8.43 8.22 -30.74
C VAL A 135 -7.13 9.00 -30.42
N ALA A 136 -5.88 8.69 -30.84
CA ALA A 136 -5.19 8.61 -32.15
C ALA A 136 -4.71 9.96 -32.78
N ARG A 137 -3.37 10.07 -32.89
CA ARG A 137 -2.53 10.81 -33.86
C ARG A 137 -2.44 12.35 -33.83
N LEU A 138 -1.21 12.85 -33.62
CA LEU A 138 -0.66 13.93 -34.43
C LEU A 138 0.87 13.75 -34.59
N ALA A 139 1.33 13.77 -35.84
CA ALA A 139 2.70 13.73 -36.29
C ALA A 139 2.99 15.00 -37.11
N ASP A 140 4.19 15.56 -36.95
CA ASP A 140 4.97 16.41 -37.87
C ASP A 140 6.04 17.08 -37.00
N GLY A 141 7.31 17.23 -37.36
CA GLY A 141 7.96 17.12 -38.64
C GLY A 141 9.03 18.22 -38.73
N VAL A 142 10.17 17.86 -39.33
CA VAL A 142 11.27 18.71 -39.83
C VAL A 142 12.51 18.83 -38.94
N ALA A 143 13.58 18.29 -39.53
CA ALA A 143 14.99 18.41 -39.18
C ALA A 143 15.64 19.71 -39.71
N LYS A 144 16.76 20.10 -39.07
CA LYS A 144 17.98 20.81 -39.57
C LYS A 144 18.95 20.94 -38.39
N PHE A 145 20.25 21.25 -38.50
CA PHE A 145 21.36 20.78 -39.35
C PHE A 145 22.66 21.18 -38.62
N LEU A 146 23.56 20.20 -38.44
CA LEU A 146 25.04 20.23 -38.37
C LEU A 146 25.83 21.34 -37.63
N VAL A 147 26.76 20.88 -36.79
CA VAL A 147 28.11 21.45 -36.66
C VAL A 147 29.12 20.33 -36.98
N LYS A 148 29.99 20.55 -37.99
CA LYS A 148 30.59 19.48 -38.80
C LYS A 148 32.03 19.11 -38.38
N ARG A 149 32.30 17.81 -38.35
CA ARG A 149 33.54 17.06 -38.07
C ARG A 149 33.93 16.77 -36.63
N THR A 150 34.36 17.72 -35.81
CA THR A 150 34.81 17.39 -34.43
C THR A 150 33.67 16.84 -33.56
N LYS A 151 32.44 17.31 -33.79
CA LYS A 151 31.25 16.84 -33.09
C LYS A 151 30.71 15.51 -33.61
N GLU A 152 30.96 15.18 -34.88
CA GLU A 152 30.56 13.89 -35.46
C GLU A 152 31.41 12.76 -34.87
N GLU A 153 32.73 12.93 -34.76
CA GLU A 153 33.63 11.93 -34.16
C GLU A 153 33.30 11.67 -32.68
N LEU A 154 33.05 12.72 -31.90
CA LEU A 154 32.65 12.60 -30.50
C LEU A 154 31.27 11.96 -30.33
N THR A 155 30.32 12.26 -31.22
CA THR A 155 28.98 11.64 -31.20
C THR A 155 29.06 10.16 -31.57
N ILE A 156 29.86 9.81 -32.59
CA ILE A 156 30.12 8.41 -32.98
C ILE A 156 30.76 7.65 -31.82
N ALA A 157 31.79 8.23 -31.18
CA ALA A 157 32.45 7.63 -30.02
C ALA A 157 31.47 7.39 -28.87
N PHE A 158 30.60 8.36 -28.57
CA PHE A 158 29.55 8.18 -27.56
C PHE A 158 28.60 7.02 -27.89
N PHE A 159 28.14 6.92 -29.14
CA PHE A 159 27.23 5.84 -29.53
C PHE A 159 27.92 4.47 -29.57
N GLU A 160 29.21 4.39 -29.91
CA GLU A 160 29.98 3.16 -29.77
C GLU A 160 30.11 2.75 -28.30
N GLU A 161 30.50 3.66 -27.41
CA GLU A 161 30.54 3.39 -25.97
C GLU A 161 29.17 2.97 -25.41
N PHE A 162 28.08 3.57 -25.91
CA PHE A 162 26.74 3.20 -25.50
C PHE A 162 26.36 1.79 -26.00
N ARG A 163 26.68 1.48 -27.26
CA ARG A 163 26.46 0.15 -27.85
C ARG A 163 27.25 -0.91 -27.09
N GLU A 164 28.51 -0.65 -26.77
CA GLU A 164 29.37 -1.53 -25.98
C GLU A 164 28.81 -1.74 -24.57
N ALA A 165 28.41 -0.66 -23.89
CA ALA A 165 27.80 -0.78 -22.57
C ALA A 165 26.52 -1.65 -22.58
N LEU A 166 25.67 -1.55 -23.59
CA LEU A 166 24.49 -2.40 -23.75
C LEU A 166 24.80 -3.84 -24.19
N ALA A 167 25.97 -4.06 -24.80
CA ALA A 167 26.43 -5.39 -25.19
C ALA A 167 27.02 -6.15 -24.00
N GLU A 168 27.79 -5.47 -23.16
CA GLU A 168 28.61 -6.08 -22.10
C GLU A 168 27.92 -6.10 -20.74
N ASN A 169 27.02 -5.15 -20.46
CA ASN A 169 26.35 -5.07 -19.17
C ASN A 169 24.97 -5.73 -19.21
N GLU A 170 24.83 -6.85 -18.47
CA GLU A 170 23.57 -7.58 -18.47
C GLU A 170 22.42 -6.77 -17.82
N GLN A 171 22.67 -6.04 -16.75
CA GLN A 171 21.62 -5.26 -16.10
C GLN A 171 21.06 -4.17 -17.03
N LEU A 172 21.93 -3.52 -17.82
CA LEU A 172 21.50 -2.52 -18.80
C LEU A 172 20.71 -3.14 -19.96
N HIS A 173 20.95 -4.40 -20.32
CA HIS A 173 20.12 -5.08 -21.33
C HIS A 173 18.68 -5.26 -20.83
N ILE A 174 18.47 -5.45 -19.52
CA ILE A 174 17.14 -5.60 -18.92
C ILE A 174 16.45 -4.25 -18.86
N LEU A 175 17.20 -3.20 -18.50
CA LEU A 175 16.65 -1.84 -18.38
C LEU A 175 16.31 -1.21 -19.74
N PHE A 176 17.10 -1.50 -20.78
CA PHE A 176 16.99 -0.88 -22.10
C PHE A 176 16.91 -1.90 -23.26
N PRO A 177 15.94 -2.83 -23.25
CA PRO A 177 15.90 -3.95 -24.18
C PRO A 177 15.65 -3.51 -25.63
N THR A 178 14.78 -2.52 -25.85
CA THR A 178 14.44 -2.03 -27.20
C THR A 178 15.61 -1.27 -27.81
N THR A 179 16.23 -0.42 -27.00
CA THR A 179 17.39 0.39 -27.38
C THR A 179 18.58 -0.49 -27.73
N ARG A 180 18.85 -1.52 -26.93
CA ARG A 180 19.87 -2.52 -27.23
C ARG A 180 19.65 -3.19 -28.57
N MET A 181 18.42 -3.63 -28.84
CA MET A 181 18.09 -4.28 -30.12
C MET A 181 18.38 -3.36 -31.32
N ILE A 182 18.00 -2.09 -31.23
CA ILE A 182 18.24 -1.12 -32.31
C ILE A 182 19.73 -0.80 -32.47
N LEU A 183 20.44 -0.48 -31.38
CA LEU A 183 21.85 -0.11 -31.46
C LEU A 183 22.75 -1.26 -31.93
N LEU A 184 22.49 -2.49 -31.48
CA LEU A 184 23.21 -3.67 -31.98
C LEU A 184 22.84 -4.02 -33.42
N GLY A 185 21.60 -3.75 -33.84
CA GLY A 185 21.15 -3.95 -35.21
C GLY A 185 21.78 -2.97 -36.20
N ILE A 186 22.06 -1.72 -35.77
CA ILE A 186 22.82 -0.74 -36.55
C ILE A 186 24.28 -1.20 -36.72
N GLY A 187 24.87 -1.76 -35.65
CA GLY A 187 26.22 -2.31 -35.66
C GLY A 187 27.25 -1.28 -36.16
N ASP A 188 28.14 -1.72 -37.06
CA ASP A 188 29.22 -0.90 -37.63
C ASP A 188 28.71 0.30 -38.48
N GLN A 189 27.40 0.41 -38.72
CA GLN A 189 26.81 1.54 -39.45
C GLN A 189 26.49 2.76 -38.56
N ILE A 190 26.98 2.80 -37.32
CA ILE A 190 26.68 3.88 -36.38
C ILE A 190 27.17 5.25 -36.88
N TYR A 191 28.15 5.30 -37.79
CA TYR A 191 28.58 6.53 -38.46
C TYR A 191 27.45 7.20 -39.27
N ASN A 192 26.38 6.45 -39.61
CA ASN A 192 25.16 6.94 -40.22
C ASN A 192 24.03 7.18 -39.19
N PHE A 193 24.33 7.44 -37.91
CA PHE A 193 23.34 7.57 -36.83
C PHE A 193 22.15 8.50 -37.17
N ASN A 194 22.37 9.55 -37.96
CA ASN A 194 21.32 10.46 -38.42
C ASN A 194 20.18 9.76 -39.16
N ALA A 195 20.47 8.68 -39.90
CA ALA A 195 19.46 7.89 -40.61
C ALA A 195 18.60 7.04 -39.66
N TYR A 196 19.07 6.83 -38.43
CA TYR A 196 18.45 5.97 -37.42
C TYR A 196 17.91 6.75 -36.22
N LEU A 197 18.02 8.08 -36.22
CA LEU A 197 17.74 8.93 -35.07
C LEU A 197 16.28 8.81 -34.59
N ASP A 198 15.33 8.77 -35.51
CA ASP A 198 13.91 8.60 -35.17
C ASP A 198 13.66 7.22 -34.55
N SER A 199 14.22 6.15 -35.13
CA SER A 199 14.12 4.79 -34.59
C SER A 199 14.77 4.67 -33.20
N MET A 200 15.91 5.33 -32.99
CA MET A 200 16.56 5.36 -31.68
C MET A 200 15.72 6.13 -30.66
N ARG A 201 15.19 7.30 -31.02
CA ARG A 201 14.30 8.09 -30.16
C ARG A 201 13.05 7.31 -29.76
N ASP A 202 12.46 6.57 -30.69
CA ASP A 202 11.32 5.69 -30.42
C ASP A 202 11.69 4.55 -29.47
N ALA A 203 12.87 3.91 -29.67
CA ALA A 203 13.38 2.87 -28.78
C ALA A 203 13.67 3.41 -27.37
N PHE A 204 14.30 4.59 -27.27
CA PHE A 204 14.56 5.26 -26.00
C PHE A 204 13.25 5.52 -25.26
N SER A 205 12.27 6.10 -25.97
CA SER A 205 10.93 6.36 -25.43
C SER A 205 10.23 5.08 -25.00
N ALA A 206 10.39 3.98 -25.75
CA ALA A 206 9.79 2.70 -25.41
C ALA A 206 10.36 2.13 -24.11
N ASP A 207 11.68 2.13 -23.94
CA ASP A 207 12.30 1.61 -22.71
C ASP A 207 11.99 2.50 -21.50
N LEU A 208 12.05 3.83 -21.66
CA LEU A 208 11.71 4.77 -20.59
C LEU A 208 10.26 4.67 -20.14
N LYS A 209 9.31 4.46 -21.08
CA LYS A 209 7.90 4.20 -20.74
C LYS A 209 7.70 2.89 -19.99
N ASN A 210 8.57 1.91 -20.21
CA ASN A 210 8.53 0.61 -19.54
C ASN A 210 9.48 0.53 -18.34
N MET A 211 10.08 1.65 -17.90
CA MET A 211 11.10 1.64 -16.84
C MET A 211 10.65 0.92 -15.57
N HIS A 212 9.41 1.14 -15.13
CA HIS A 212 8.85 0.44 -13.96
C HIS A 212 8.89 -1.09 -14.13
N ARG A 213 8.40 -1.58 -15.26
CA ARG A 213 8.42 -3.02 -15.61
C ARG A 213 9.84 -3.55 -15.79
N ASN A 214 10.72 -2.78 -16.40
CA ASN A 214 12.10 -3.21 -16.63
C ASN A 214 12.88 -3.30 -15.30
N LEU A 215 12.62 -2.40 -14.35
CA LEU A 215 13.15 -2.49 -12.99
C LEU A 215 12.60 -3.72 -12.25
N GLU A 216 11.30 -4.02 -12.39
CA GLU A 216 10.72 -5.24 -11.83
C GLU A 216 11.42 -6.49 -12.39
N LYS A 217 11.57 -6.54 -13.72
CA LYS A 217 12.27 -7.63 -14.40
C LYS A 217 13.71 -7.80 -13.91
N LEU A 218 14.42 -6.70 -13.68
CA LEU A 218 15.80 -6.72 -13.17
C LEU A 218 15.86 -7.26 -11.74
N LEU A 219 15.05 -6.68 -10.85
CA LEU A 219 15.17 -6.87 -9.40
C LEU A 219 14.41 -8.09 -8.89
N VAL A 220 13.45 -8.62 -9.66
CA VAL A 220 12.54 -9.69 -9.23
C VAL A 220 12.61 -10.90 -10.13
N ASP A 221 12.65 -10.72 -11.46
CA ASP A 221 12.48 -11.84 -12.40
C ASP A 221 13.80 -12.47 -12.86
N GLU A 222 14.82 -11.67 -13.18
CA GLU A 222 16.02 -12.17 -13.87
C GLU A 222 17.31 -12.09 -13.06
N GLN A 223 17.53 -11.01 -12.30
CA GLN A 223 18.81 -10.79 -11.60
C GLN A 223 18.66 -10.58 -10.10
N VAL A 224 17.81 -11.38 -9.45
CA VAL A 224 17.61 -11.34 -8.00
C VAL A 224 18.91 -11.37 -7.19
N TYR A 225 19.96 -12.04 -7.70
CA TYR A 225 21.26 -12.17 -7.06
C TYR A 225 22.01 -10.84 -6.87
N ILE A 226 21.62 -9.77 -7.58
CA ILE A 226 22.27 -8.46 -7.44
C ILE A 226 21.75 -7.68 -6.23
N LEU A 227 20.59 -8.07 -5.68
CA LEU A 227 20.04 -7.43 -4.48
C LEU A 227 20.96 -7.67 -3.29
N LYS A 228 21.02 -6.70 -2.37
CA LYS A 228 21.64 -6.90 -1.06
C LYS A 228 20.98 -8.09 -0.36
N ASP A 229 21.77 -8.95 0.28
CA ASP A 229 21.28 -10.15 1.01
C ASP A 229 20.16 -9.86 2.02
N THR A 230 20.07 -8.63 2.51
CA THR A 230 19.01 -8.20 3.44
C THR A 230 17.66 -7.89 2.77
N ILE A 231 17.55 -8.08 1.45
CA ILE A 231 16.39 -7.70 0.63
C ILE A 231 15.91 -8.91 -0.19
N PRO A 232 14.94 -9.68 0.31
CA PRO A 232 14.40 -10.81 -0.42
C PRO A 232 13.61 -10.39 -1.67
N ALA A 233 13.75 -11.09 -2.80
CA ALA A 233 13.01 -10.77 -4.03
C ALA A 233 11.50 -10.81 -3.88
N LEU A 234 10.94 -11.75 -3.10
CA LEU A 234 9.48 -11.81 -2.88
C LEU A 234 8.95 -10.62 -2.08
N TYR A 235 9.79 -10.04 -1.22
CA TYR A 235 9.48 -8.77 -0.56
C TYR A 235 9.46 -7.63 -1.59
N MET A 236 10.44 -7.56 -2.49
CA MET A 236 10.46 -6.60 -3.59
C MET A 236 9.27 -6.74 -4.54
N ALA A 237 8.91 -7.96 -4.94
CA ALA A 237 7.72 -8.25 -5.76
C ALA A 237 6.43 -7.69 -5.14
N GLY A 238 6.33 -7.76 -3.80
CA GLY A 238 5.25 -7.14 -3.06
C GLY A 238 5.20 -5.62 -3.23
N LEU A 239 6.34 -4.95 -3.14
CA LEU A 239 6.42 -3.49 -3.29
C LEU A 239 6.14 -3.04 -4.73
N PHE A 240 6.58 -3.80 -5.74
CA PHE A 240 6.18 -3.56 -7.14
C PHE A 240 4.67 -3.71 -7.33
N THR A 241 4.06 -4.75 -6.74
CA THR A 241 2.61 -4.97 -6.79
C THR A 241 1.84 -3.80 -6.18
N VAL A 242 2.28 -3.27 -5.03
CA VAL A 242 1.68 -2.08 -4.39
C VAL A 242 1.68 -0.88 -5.34
N THR A 243 2.81 -0.62 -5.99
CA THR A 243 2.91 0.54 -6.89
C THR A 243 2.05 0.38 -8.13
N LYS A 244 1.94 -0.84 -8.67
CA LYS A 244 0.99 -1.17 -9.74
C LYS A 244 -0.45 -0.93 -9.29
N GLN A 245 -0.83 -1.40 -8.10
CA GLN A 245 -2.15 -1.20 -7.52
C GLN A 245 -2.49 0.28 -7.32
N LEU A 246 -1.54 1.09 -6.82
CA LEU A 246 -1.71 2.55 -6.71
C LEU A 246 -1.97 3.21 -8.07
N VAL A 247 -1.22 2.80 -9.08
CA VAL A 247 -1.32 3.32 -10.45
C VAL A 247 -2.61 2.87 -11.16
N GLU A 248 -3.09 1.68 -10.84
CA GLU A 248 -4.37 1.10 -11.29
C GLU A 248 -5.57 1.56 -10.44
N LYS A 249 -5.33 2.43 -9.44
CA LYS A 249 -6.35 3.02 -8.55
C LYS A 249 -7.08 2.00 -7.67
N ALA A 250 -6.40 0.92 -7.28
CA ALA A 250 -6.88 0.13 -6.16
C ALA A 250 -7.04 1.02 -4.92
N SER A 251 -8.03 0.72 -4.09
CA SER A 251 -8.27 1.51 -2.88
C SER A 251 -7.12 1.30 -1.90
N VAL A 252 -6.72 2.34 -1.17
CA VAL A 252 -5.65 2.22 -0.17
C VAL A 252 -5.93 1.13 0.89
N PRO A 253 -7.18 0.91 1.37
CA PRO A 253 -7.50 -0.25 2.21
C PRO A 253 -7.15 -1.60 1.58
N GLU A 254 -7.42 -1.80 0.28
CA GLU A 254 -7.07 -3.05 -0.42
C GLU A 254 -5.56 -3.24 -0.47
N ILE A 255 -4.80 -2.16 -0.68
CA ILE A 255 -3.33 -2.21 -0.73
C ILE A 255 -2.76 -2.53 0.66
N ILE A 256 -3.32 -1.95 1.73
CA ILE A 256 -2.98 -2.31 3.11
C ILE A 256 -3.33 -3.77 3.39
N GLY A 257 -4.48 -4.25 2.90
CA GLY A 257 -4.89 -5.65 2.91
C GLY A 257 -3.85 -6.57 2.27
N TYR A 258 -3.43 -6.22 1.06
CA TYR A 258 -2.39 -6.95 0.35
C TYR A 258 -1.07 -6.97 1.14
N LEU A 259 -0.54 -5.82 1.53
CA LEU A 259 0.74 -5.74 2.23
C LEU A 259 0.73 -6.44 3.60
N GLY A 260 -0.35 -6.26 4.36
CA GLY A 260 -0.46 -6.80 5.71
C GLY A 260 -0.87 -8.26 5.75
N LYS A 261 -1.55 -8.77 4.72
CA LYS A 261 -2.16 -10.09 4.77
C LYS A 261 -1.89 -10.93 3.52
N ASP A 262 -2.14 -10.44 2.31
CA ASP A 262 -2.24 -11.34 1.15
C ASP A 262 -0.93 -11.50 0.35
N ALA A 263 0.04 -10.61 0.53
CA ALA A 263 1.31 -10.67 -0.18
C ALA A 263 2.07 -11.97 0.11
N ALA A 264 2.70 -12.55 -0.91
CA ALA A 264 3.39 -13.84 -0.79
C ALA A 264 4.44 -13.84 0.33
N PHE A 265 5.19 -12.72 0.48
CA PHE A 265 6.17 -12.59 1.53
C PHE A 265 5.57 -12.65 2.94
N GLN A 266 4.26 -12.55 3.15
CA GLN A 266 3.63 -12.72 4.45
C GLN A 266 3.54 -14.19 4.89
N HIS A 267 3.54 -15.15 3.96
CA HIS A 267 3.26 -16.56 4.26
C HIS A 267 4.39 -17.49 3.88
N THR A 268 5.23 -17.10 2.92
CA THR A 268 6.35 -17.92 2.48
C THR A 268 7.57 -17.66 3.36
N HIS A 269 8.13 -18.74 3.92
CA HIS A 269 9.40 -18.74 4.64
C HIS A 269 10.49 -19.30 3.75
N PHE A 270 11.70 -18.74 3.83
CA PHE A 270 12.83 -19.13 2.99
C PHE A 270 14.04 -19.51 3.85
N ASP A 271 14.91 -20.36 3.32
CA ASP A 271 16.21 -20.64 3.93
C ASP A 271 17.03 -19.34 3.98
N ASN A 272 17.60 -19.03 5.14
CA ASN A 272 18.35 -17.79 5.42
C ASN A 272 17.55 -16.48 5.34
N GLU A 273 16.24 -16.53 5.62
CA GLU A 273 15.42 -15.33 5.72
C GLU A 273 16.01 -14.30 6.71
N PRO A 274 16.18 -13.03 6.32
CA PRO A 274 16.74 -12.03 7.21
C PRO A 274 15.78 -11.79 8.38
N PRO A 275 16.26 -11.80 9.65
CA PRO A 275 15.39 -11.57 10.82
C PRO A 275 14.62 -10.24 10.76
N SER A 276 15.09 -9.28 9.98
CA SER A 276 14.39 -8.03 9.76
C SER A 276 13.07 -8.19 9.01
N LEU A 277 12.89 -9.23 8.20
CA LEU A 277 11.64 -9.46 7.46
C LEU A 277 10.48 -9.80 8.40
N GLU A 278 10.71 -10.62 9.44
CA GLU A 278 9.70 -10.90 10.47
C GLU A 278 9.21 -9.61 11.14
N LYS A 279 10.14 -8.70 11.45
CA LYS A 279 9.83 -7.39 12.03
C LYS A 279 8.93 -6.57 11.11
N VAL A 280 9.26 -6.52 9.81
CA VAL A 280 8.47 -5.80 8.79
C VAL A 280 7.08 -6.43 8.63
N ARG A 281 6.97 -7.76 8.57
CA ARG A 281 5.69 -8.47 8.54
C ARG A 281 4.80 -8.05 9.71
N ALA A 282 5.34 -8.05 10.93
CA ALA A 282 4.60 -7.68 12.12
C ALA A 282 4.06 -6.24 12.06
N ALA A 283 4.86 -5.29 11.59
CA ALA A 283 4.45 -3.90 11.44
C ALA A 283 3.36 -3.70 10.36
N LEU A 284 3.49 -4.39 9.22
CA LEU A 284 2.49 -4.33 8.14
C LEU A 284 1.17 -5.00 8.55
N ARG A 285 1.25 -6.15 9.24
CA ARG A 285 0.08 -6.83 9.83
C ARG A 285 -0.63 -5.95 10.84
N MET A 286 0.13 -5.27 11.71
CA MET A 286 -0.44 -4.33 12.68
C MET A 286 -1.14 -3.15 11.98
N THR A 287 -0.54 -2.61 10.92
CA THR A 287 -1.14 -1.55 10.11
C THR A 287 -2.46 -2.01 9.48
N TYR A 288 -2.49 -3.24 8.99
CA TYR A 288 -3.72 -3.87 8.49
C TYR A 288 -4.79 -4.03 9.57
N VAL A 289 -4.45 -4.55 10.76
CA VAL A 289 -5.40 -4.66 11.88
C VAL A 289 -5.99 -3.31 12.22
N ILE A 290 -5.16 -2.27 12.31
CA ILE A 290 -5.63 -0.92 12.60
C ILE A 290 -6.54 -0.40 11.49
N SER A 291 -6.15 -0.54 10.23
CA SER A 291 -6.96 -0.14 9.07
C SER A 291 -8.35 -0.80 9.11
N GLU A 292 -8.42 -2.12 9.28
CA GLU A 292 -9.68 -2.84 9.36
C GLU A 292 -10.49 -2.49 10.62
N SER A 293 -9.82 -2.15 11.73
CA SER A 293 -10.49 -1.78 12.98
C SER A 293 -11.30 -0.48 12.89
N VAL A 294 -11.00 0.38 11.92
CA VAL A 294 -11.66 1.68 11.70
C VAL A 294 -12.29 1.81 10.31
N LYS A 295 -12.43 0.71 9.58
CA LYS A 295 -13.07 0.66 8.26
C LYS A 295 -14.53 1.11 8.33
N ALA A 296 -14.98 1.88 7.33
CA ALA A 296 -16.36 2.30 7.23
C ALA A 296 -17.19 1.29 6.41
N HIS A 297 -18.34 0.86 6.94
CA HIS A 297 -19.28 -0.01 6.23
C HIS A 297 -20.57 0.72 5.80
N SER A 298 -20.79 1.95 6.29
CA SER A 298 -22.04 2.70 6.13
C SER A 298 -22.02 3.75 5.02
N TYR A 299 -20.85 4.10 4.46
CA TYR A 299 -20.70 5.17 3.46
C TYR A 299 -20.00 4.62 2.21
N GLN A 300 -20.72 4.54 1.09
CA GLN A 300 -20.32 3.86 -0.17
C GLN A 300 -19.03 4.38 -0.84
N SER A 301 -18.33 5.33 -0.25
CA SER A 301 -17.12 5.96 -0.81
C SER A 301 -16.02 6.26 0.20
N ARG A 302 -16.27 6.10 1.51
CA ARG A 302 -15.24 6.40 2.53
C ARG A 302 -14.50 5.12 2.91
N PRO A 303 -13.17 5.11 2.86
CA PRO A 303 -12.38 3.92 3.23
C PRO A 303 -12.44 3.65 4.75
N TRP A 304 -12.42 4.70 5.56
CA TRP A 304 -12.46 4.63 7.03
C TRP A 304 -13.53 5.56 7.60
N ILE A 305 -13.85 5.37 8.88
CA ILE A 305 -14.76 6.25 9.63
C ILE A 305 -14.26 7.70 9.62
N ALA A 306 -15.18 8.65 9.77
CA ALA A 306 -14.82 10.06 9.88
C ALA A 306 -14.11 10.37 11.22
N PRO A 307 -13.21 11.37 11.27
CA PRO A 307 -12.57 11.81 12.51
C PRO A 307 -13.56 12.13 13.65
N GLU A 308 -14.72 12.69 13.32
CA GLU A 308 -15.79 12.98 14.28
C GLU A 308 -16.30 11.71 14.96
N GLN A 309 -16.47 10.63 14.20
CA GLN A 309 -16.93 9.34 14.70
C GLN A 309 -15.85 8.72 15.59
N PHE A 310 -14.58 8.77 15.18
CA PHE A 310 -13.49 8.29 16.02
C PHE A 310 -13.40 9.05 17.34
N ARG A 311 -13.58 10.38 17.34
CA ARG A 311 -13.63 11.20 18.57
C ARG A 311 -14.77 10.82 19.52
N MET A 312 -15.84 10.19 19.03
CA MET A 312 -16.89 9.66 19.91
C MET A 312 -16.40 8.49 20.76
N LEU A 313 -15.52 7.64 20.21
CA LEU A 313 -14.92 6.53 20.93
C LEU A 313 -14.16 7.01 22.17
N ALA A 314 -13.36 8.07 22.01
CA ALA A 314 -12.61 8.68 23.12
C ALA A 314 -13.52 9.28 24.23
N LYS A 315 -14.78 9.61 23.90
CA LYS A 315 -15.77 10.15 24.86
C LYS A 315 -16.56 9.06 25.58
N ASP A 316 -16.60 7.85 25.04
CA ASP A 316 -17.30 6.70 25.62
C ASP A 316 -16.28 5.68 26.16
N ARG A 317 -15.95 5.78 27.46
CA ARG A 317 -14.94 4.92 28.09
C ARG A 317 -15.24 3.42 27.92
N LEU A 318 -16.52 3.03 27.91
CA LEU A 318 -16.92 1.64 27.76
C LEU A 318 -16.65 1.15 26.33
N ALA A 319 -17.09 1.91 25.33
CA ALA A 319 -16.81 1.59 23.94
C ALA A 319 -15.30 1.60 23.66
N LEU A 320 -14.56 2.55 24.24
CA LEU A 320 -13.10 2.60 24.12
C LEU A 320 -12.40 1.34 24.63
N ASP A 321 -12.77 0.87 25.83
CA ASP A 321 -12.18 -0.34 26.40
C ASP A 321 -12.53 -1.57 25.53
N PHE A 322 -13.76 -1.66 25.00
CA PHE A 322 -14.12 -2.74 24.08
C PHE A 322 -13.36 -2.67 22.75
N TYR A 323 -13.23 -1.49 22.15
CA TYR A 323 -12.45 -1.29 20.93
C TYR A 323 -10.99 -1.76 21.12
N LEU A 324 -10.32 -1.27 22.16
CA LEU A 324 -8.94 -1.66 22.45
C LEU A 324 -8.83 -3.16 22.73
N GLY A 325 -9.83 -3.75 23.38
CA GLY A 325 -9.87 -5.19 23.62
C GLY A 325 -10.06 -6.01 22.34
N LEU A 326 -10.89 -5.57 21.40
CA LEU A 326 -11.07 -6.23 20.10
C LEU A 326 -9.79 -6.17 19.25
N VAL A 327 -9.16 -4.99 19.17
CA VAL A 327 -7.90 -4.78 18.44
C VAL A 327 -6.75 -5.56 19.09
N TYR A 328 -6.71 -5.60 20.44
CA TYR A 328 -5.77 -6.44 21.18
C TYR A 328 -5.92 -7.90 20.78
N GLU A 329 -7.16 -8.40 20.74
CA GLU A 329 -7.38 -9.82 20.46
C GLU A 329 -6.89 -10.20 19.06
N GLN A 330 -7.11 -9.35 18.06
CA GLN A 330 -6.65 -9.58 16.67
C GLN A 330 -5.12 -9.50 16.51
N SER A 331 -4.43 -8.86 17.44
CA SER A 331 -2.99 -8.58 17.33
C SER A 331 -2.15 -9.33 18.37
N LYS A 332 -2.76 -10.05 19.30
CA LYS A 332 -2.08 -10.58 20.49
C LYS A 332 -0.93 -11.54 20.20
N ASN A 333 -0.98 -12.29 19.09
CA ASN A 333 0.11 -13.19 18.69
C ASN A 333 1.06 -12.58 17.66
N LEU A 334 0.84 -11.34 17.20
CA LEU A 334 1.80 -10.64 16.36
C LEU A 334 3.07 -10.35 17.16
N SER A 335 4.23 -10.66 16.56
CA SER A 335 5.55 -10.55 17.17
C SER A 335 6.57 -10.08 16.15
N ASN A 336 7.56 -9.29 16.57
CA ASN A 336 8.73 -8.95 15.77
C ASN A 336 9.92 -9.91 16.00
N GLY A 337 9.64 -11.11 16.53
CA GLY A 337 10.61 -12.10 16.99
C GLY A 337 11.07 -11.92 18.45
N THR A 338 10.95 -10.71 19.03
CA THR A 338 11.42 -10.41 20.40
C THR A 338 10.31 -9.93 21.34
N GLN A 339 9.40 -9.12 20.83
CA GLN A 339 8.32 -8.47 21.57
C GLN A 339 6.99 -8.78 20.89
N LYS A 340 5.93 -8.96 21.68
CA LYS A 340 4.59 -9.11 21.14
C LYS A 340 3.90 -7.75 21.06
N VAL A 341 3.06 -7.57 20.04
CA VAL A 341 2.21 -6.38 19.94
C VAL A 341 1.33 -6.21 21.19
N ALA A 342 0.86 -7.33 21.75
CA ALA A 342 0.11 -7.37 23.01
C ALA A 342 0.78 -6.58 24.17
N ASP A 343 2.11 -6.54 24.21
CA ASP A 343 2.88 -5.90 25.29
C ASP A 343 2.79 -4.35 25.24
N ALA A 344 2.29 -3.81 24.13
CA ALA A 344 2.03 -2.38 23.96
C ALA A 344 0.59 -1.96 24.30
N PHE A 345 -0.30 -2.92 24.53
CA PHE A 345 -1.69 -2.67 24.90
C PHE A 345 -1.86 -2.57 26.42
N THR A 346 -1.14 -1.63 26.99
CA THR A 346 -1.23 -1.28 28.42
C THR A 346 -1.98 0.05 28.57
N THR A 347 -2.58 0.29 29.74
CA THR A 347 -3.39 1.49 29.97
C THR A 347 -2.59 2.79 29.79
N ASP A 348 -1.29 2.77 30.07
CA ASP A 348 -0.35 3.88 29.91
C ASP A 348 0.06 4.14 28.45
N LYS A 349 0.05 3.12 27.58
CA LYS A 349 0.36 3.24 26.14
C LYS A 349 -0.89 3.42 25.27
N ALA A 350 -2.07 3.08 25.79
CA ALA A 350 -3.34 3.16 25.09
C ALA A 350 -3.60 4.57 24.52
N ASP A 351 -3.34 5.63 25.29
CA ASP A 351 -3.56 7.01 24.83
C ASP A 351 -2.64 7.38 23.66
N LEU A 352 -1.39 6.92 23.67
CA LEU A 352 -0.45 7.14 22.58
C LEU A 352 -0.88 6.36 21.32
N LEU A 353 -1.30 5.11 21.48
CA LEU A 353 -1.83 4.30 20.39
C LEU A 353 -3.07 4.95 19.76
N LEU A 354 -4.02 5.41 20.58
CA LEU A 354 -5.22 6.10 20.12
C LEU A 354 -4.92 7.40 19.38
N ARG A 355 -3.90 8.14 19.81
CA ARG A 355 -3.43 9.34 19.08
C ARG A 355 -2.96 8.98 17.67
N HIS A 356 -2.17 7.91 17.53
CA HIS A 356 -1.71 7.47 16.22
C HIS A 356 -2.83 6.90 15.34
N ILE A 357 -3.78 6.17 15.93
CA ILE A 357 -4.98 5.72 15.20
C ILE A 357 -5.82 6.92 14.76
N GLY A 358 -5.98 7.94 15.61
CA GLY A 358 -6.68 9.18 15.26
C GLY A 358 -6.02 9.91 14.09
N ALA A 359 -4.69 10.03 14.10
CA ALA A 359 -3.94 10.61 12.98
C ALA A 359 -4.07 9.78 11.69
N PHE A 360 -4.16 8.44 11.80
CA PHE A 360 -4.44 7.58 10.64
C PHE A 360 -5.85 7.81 10.09
N VAL A 361 -6.85 7.98 10.96
CA VAL A 361 -8.22 8.31 10.56
C VAL A 361 -8.30 9.70 9.88
N GLU A 362 -7.53 10.68 10.37
CA GLU A 362 -7.41 12.00 9.73
C GLU A 362 -6.82 11.90 8.32
N LEU A 363 -5.76 11.11 8.11
CA LEU A 363 -5.24 10.84 6.76
C LEU A 363 -6.27 10.12 5.87
N GLY A 364 -7.11 9.28 6.46
CA GLY A 364 -8.23 8.65 5.77
C GLY A 364 -9.27 9.66 5.26
N GLU A 365 -9.51 10.74 6.00
CA GLU A 365 -10.36 11.85 5.58
C GLU A 365 -9.74 12.60 4.40
N GLU A 366 -8.45 12.93 4.49
CA GLU A 366 -7.71 13.60 3.42
C GLU A 366 -7.73 12.76 2.13
N LEU A 367 -7.55 11.45 2.24
CA LEU A 367 -7.61 10.52 1.10
C LEU A 367 -9.00 10.56 0.45
N TYR A 368 -10.05 10.55 1.28
CA TYR A 368 -11.42 10.66 0.80
C TYR A 368 -11.65 11.98 0.05
N GLU A 369 -11.22 13.11 0.61
CA GLU A 369 -11.36 14.43 -0.03
C GLU A 369 -10.63 14.51 -1.37
N VAL A 370 -9.37 14.05 -1.43
CA VAL A 370 -8.60 14.01 -2.69
C VAL A 370 -9.30 13.12 -3.72
N THR A 371 -9.76 11.93 -3.32
CA THR A 371 -10.46 11.00 -4.21
C THR A 371 -11.74 11.63 -4.76
N GLN A 372 -12.54 12.29 -3.91
CA GLN A 372 -13.75 12.99 -4.36
C GLN A 372 -13.45 14.12 -5.34
N ARG A 373 -12.37 14.89 -5.15
CA ARG A 373 -11.97 15.94 -6.11
C ARG A 373 -11.57 15.38 -7.48
N ILE A 374 -10.94 14.21 -7.51
CA ILE A 374 -10.61 13.49 -8.75
C ILE A 374 -11.88 13.00 -9.44
N GLU A 375 -12.82 12.41 -8.69
CA GLU A 375 -14.08 11.85 -9.20
C GLU A 375 -15.06 12.92 -9.70
N THR A 376 -15.21 14.01 -8.96
CA THR A 376 -16.15 15.11 -9.27
C THR A 376 -15.68 16.02 -10.41
N GLY A 377 -14.48 15.76 -10.96
CA GLY A 377 -13.98 16.43 -12.16
C GLY A 377 -13.31 17.79 -11.89
N GLU A 378 -13.04 18.16 -10.63
CA GLU A 378 -12.29 19.38 -10.30
C GLU A 378 -10.92 19.40 -11.02
N TYR A 379 -10.29 18.23 -11.12
CA TYR A 379 -9.03 18.02 -11.82
C TYR A 379 -9.17 17.62 -13.30
N GLN A 380 -10.37 17.33 -13.81
CA GLN A 380 -10.58 16.88 -15.20
C GLN A 380 -10.64 18.04 -16.22
N LYS A 381 -10.40 19.28 -15.79
CA LYS A 381 -10.41 20.47 -16.66
C LYS A 381 -9.26 20.47 -17.68
N ASN A 382 -8.12 19.86 -17.35
CA ASN A 382 -7.01 19.58 -18.26
C ASN A 382 -6.08 18.49 -17.67
N ASP A 383 -5.24 17.89 -18.50
CA ASP A 383 -4.33 16.80 -18.09
C ASP A 383 -3.38 17.20 -16.95
N THR A 384 -2.93 18.46 -16.91
CA THR A 384 -2.03 18.96 -15.87
C THR A 384 -2.66 18.91 -14.49
N LEU A 385 -3.91 19.38 -14.37
CA LEU A 385 -4.68 19.31 -13.13
C LEU A 385 -4.97 17.86 -12.76
N LEU A 386 -5.32 17.01 -13.73
CA LEU A 386 -5.56 15.58 -13.49
C LEU A 386 -4.33 14.89 -12.91
N TYR A 387 -3.14 15.19 -13.45
CA TYR A 387 -1.89 14.70 -12.91
C TYR A 387 -1.58 15.24 -11.52
N GLN A 388 -1.97 16.47 -11.20
CA GLN A 388 -1.81 17.03 -9.87
C GLN A 388 -2.69 16.29 -8.86
N GLY A 389 -3.96 16.04 -9.19
CA GLY A 389 -4.85 15.24 -8.34
C GLY A 389 -4.29 13.84 -8.06
N TYR A 390 -3.72 13.16 -9.06
CA TYR A 390 -3.06 11.86 -8.83
C TYR A 390 -1.80 11.96 -7.97
N PHE A 391 -1.05 13.05 -8.07
CA PHE A 391 0.10 13.28 -7.20
C PHE A 391 -0.34 13.50 -5.75
N ASP A 392 -1.35 14.33 -5.53
CA ASP A 392 -1.95 14.56 -4.21
C ASP A 392 -2.46 13.24 -3.62
N TYR A 393 -3.11 12.40 -4.43
CA TYR A 393 -3.57 11.06 -4.00
C TYR A 393 -2.42 10.16 -3.58
N LEU A 394 -1.36 10.10 -4.38
CA LEU A 394 -0.17 9.30 -4.07
C LEU A 394 0.50 9.79 -2.80
N GLN A 395 0.60 11.10 -2.58
CA GLN A 395 1.18 11.65 -1.36
C GLN A 395 0.40 11.23 -0.11
N VAL A 396 -0.92 11.39 -0.11
CA VAL A 396 -1.74 10.97 1.04
C VAL A 396 -1.68 9.45 1.24
N ALA A 397 -1.69 8.65 0.17
CA ALA A 397 -1.49 7.21 0.28
C ALA A 397 -0.14 6.85 0.91
N MET A 398 0.95 7.55 0.55
CA MET A 398 2.26 7.37 1.16
C MET A 398 2.28 7.77 2.64
N ASP A 399 1.60 8.84 3.02
CA ASP A 399 1.47 9.24 4.42
C ASP A 399 0.70 8.20 5.24
N ILE A 400 -0.31 7.56 4.65
CA ILE A 400 -1.01 6.43 5.25
C ILE A 400 -0.05 5.25 5.46
N PHE A 401 0.72 4.85 4.45
CA PHE A 401 1.71 3.77 4.59
C PHE A 401 2.78 4.09 5.65
N SER A 402 3.17 5.37 5.77
CA SER A 402 4.10 5.83 6.80
C SER A 402 3.59 5.62 8.23
N SER A 403 2.27 5.45 8.41
CA SER A 403 1.67 5.18 9.72
C SER A 403 2.15 3.85 10.32
N ALA A 404 2.61 2.90 9.50
CA ALA A 404 3.27 1.68 9.99
C ALA A 404 4.47 1.99 10.91
N LYS A 405 5.22 3.06 10.59
CA LYS A 405 6.32 3.56 11.42
C LYS A 405 5.83 4.07 12.78
N LYS A 406 4.74 4.84 12.77
CA LYS A 406 4.12 5.39 13.99
C LYS A 406 3.58 4.28 14.88
N PHE A 407 2.91 3.28 14.32
CA PHE A 407 2.40 2.14 15.07
C PHE A 407 3.54 1.28 15.63
N SER A 408 4.54 0.96 14.81
CA SER A 408 5.72 0.19 15.25
C SER A 408 6.53 0.89 16.32
N ALA A 409 6.61 2.22 16.33
CA ALA A 409 7.29 2.96 17.39
C ALA A 409 6.61 2.80 18.76
N VAL A 410 5.29 2.57 18.78
CA VAL A 410 4.53 2.27 20.01
C VAL A 410 4.61 0.79 20.37
N THR A 411 4.49 -0.10 19.37
CA THR A 411 4.42 -1.55 19.61
C THR A 411 5.78 -2.19 19.86
N PHE A 412 6.82 -1.68 19.20
CA PHE A 412 8.19 -2.17 19.23
C PHE A 412 9.17 -1.02 19.50
N PRO A 413 9.08 -0.38 20.68
CA PRO A 413 9.92 0.77 20.99
C PRO A 413 11.40 0.38 20.96
N GLN A 414 12.25 1.27 20.44
CA GLN A 414 13.71 1.10 20.31
C GLN A 414 14.17 0.07 19.25
N ASP A 415 13.28 -0.51 18.44
CA ASP A 415 13.69 -1.40 17.34
C ASP A 415 14.20 -0.61 16.13
N GLN A 416 15.43 -0.09 16.22
CA GLN A 416 16.04 0.72 15.16
C GLN A 416 16.14 -0.01 13.81
N VAL A 417 16.32 -1.33 13.83
CA VAL A 417 16.37 -2.16 12.61
C VAL A 417 15.03 -2.13 11.91
N LEU A 418 13.92 -2.31 12.65
CA LEU A 418 12.58 -2.18 12.09
C LEU A 418 12.32 -0.78 11.54
N GLN A 419 12.68 0.27 12.29
CA GLN A 419 12.48 1.65 11.84
C GLN A 419 13.19 1.93 10.52
N LYS A 420 14.46 1.50 10.38
CA LYS A 420 15.22 1.62 9.14
C LYS A 420 14.59 0.82 7.99
N LYS A 421 14.08 -0.38 8.27
CA LYS A 421 13.42 -1.19 7.23
C LYS A 421 12.07 -0.63 6.79
N LEU A 422 11.31 0.01 7.67
CA LEU A 422 10.09 0.73 7.28
C LEU A 422 10.41 2.00 6.47
N GLU A 423 11.55 2.65 6.74
CA GLU A 423 12.07 3.72 5.88
C GLU A 423 12.46 3.18 4.50
N GLU A 424 13.08 2.01 4.40
CA GLU A 424 13.37 1.31 3.14
C GLU A 424 12.09 0.98 2.36
N VAL A 425 11.04 0.46 3.03
CA VAL A 425 9.71 0.24 2.40
C VAL A 425 9.18 1.53 1.80
N ASN A 426 9.10 2.59 2.60
CA ASN A 426 8.58 3.88 2.14
C ASN A 426 9.45 4.42 1.00
N PHE A 427 10.77 4.24 1.09
CA PHE A 427 11.71 4.69 0.09
C PHE A 427 11.40 4.08 -1.28
N VAL A 428 11.29 2.75 -1.32
CA VAL A 428 11.03 1.98 -2.54
C VAL A 428 9.67 2.33 -3.14
N VAL A 429 8.60 2.30 -2.32
CA VAL A 429 7.23 2.53 -2.80
C VAL A 429 7.08 3.96 -3.33
N GLU A 430 7.65 4.96 -2.65
CA GLU A 430 7.63 6.35 -3.13
C GLU A 430 8.33 6.49 -4.48
N ARG A 431 9.52 5.89 -4.65
CA ARG A 431 10.34 6.07 -5.86
C ARG A 431 9.71 5.39 -7.06
N LEU A 432 9.19 4.17 -6.88
CA LEU A 432 8.43 3.45 -7.90
C LEU A 432 7.14 4.20 -8.28
N SER A 433 6.47 4.84 -7.31
CA SER A 433 5.29 5.66 -7.56
C SER A 433 5.63 6.92 -8.36
N VAL A 434 6.73 7.60 -8.01
CA VAL A 434 7.22 8.78 -8.75
C VAL A 434 7.64 8.39 -10.17
N ILE A 435 8.37 7.28 -10.36
CA ILE A 435 8.72 6.74 -11.68
C ILE A 435 7.45 6.55 -12.52
N SER A 436 6.43 5.89 -11.95
CA SER A 436 5.19 5.61 -12.66
C SER A 436 4.44 6.89 -13.05
N LEU A 437 4.42 7.89 -12.17
CA LEU A 437 3.79 9.18 -12.44
C LEU A 437 4.56 9.98 -13.50
N ASP A 438 5.88 10.02 -13.39
CA ASP A 438 6.72 10.81 -14.28
C ASP A 438 6.83 10.20 -15.68
N VAL A 439 6.74 8.87 -15.81
CA VAL A 439 6.52 8.21 -17.11
C VAL A 439 5.26 8.75 -17.78
N ARG A 440 4.15 8.88 -17.04
CA ARG A 440 2.88 9.41 -17.58
C ARG A 440 2.98 10.88 -17.95
N ARG A 441 3.78 11.66 -17.20
CA ARG A 441 4.07 13.08 -17.46
C ARG A 441 5.18 13.31 -18.49
N LYS A 442 5.78 12.24 -19.04
CA LYS A 442 6.96 12.28 -19.93
C LYS A 442 8.16 13.03 -19.32
N ARG A 443 8.33 12.95 -18.00
CA ARG A 443 9.49 13.48 -17.25
C ARG A 443 10.54 12.39 -17.09
N TYR A 444 10.99 11.84 -18.21
CA TYR A 444 11.94 10.75 -18.27
C TYR A 444 13.28 11.05 -17.60
N SER A 445 13.71 12.31 -17.57
CA SER A 445 14.93 12.70 -16.87
C SER A 445 14.82 12.39 -15.38
N ASN A 446 13.67 12.67 -14.74
CA ASN A 446 13.45 12.30 -13.35
C ASN A 446 13.26 10.78 -13.18
N VAL A 447 12.64 10.09 -14.15
CA VAL A 447 12.51 8.62 -14.13
C VAL A 447 13.88 7.96 -13.98
N ILE A 448 14.89 8.40 -14.74
CA ILE A 448 16.25 7.87 -14.67
C ILE A 448 16.93 8.18 -13.34
N VAL A 449 16.75 9.39 -12.81
CA VAL A 449 17.27 9.77 -11.50
C VAL A 449 16.66 8.89 -10.41
N GLN A 450 15.34 8.72 -10.39
CA GLN A 450 14.67 7.87 -9.40
C GLN A 450 15.06 6.40 -9.54
N ALA A 451 15.21 5.89 -10.77
CA ALA A 451 15.68 4.53 -11.01
C ALA A 451 17.11 4.34 -10.49
N GLY A 452 18.03 5.29 -10.74
CA GLY A 452 19.40 5.23 -10.21
C GLY A 452 19.45 5.26 -8.68
N LEU A 453 18.65 6.13 -8.05
CA LEU A 453 18.55 6.18 -6.59
C LEU A 453 18.01 4.87 -6.01
N LEU A 454 17.00 4.28 -6.66
CA LEU A 454 16.44 3.00 -6.27
C LEU A 454 17.47 1.87 -6.34
N LEU A 455 18.20 1.78 -7.45
CA LEU A 455 19.21 0.74 -7.64
C LEU A 455 20.37 0.88 -6.65
N ASN A 456 20.85 2.10 -6.40
CA ASN A 456 21.90 2.35 -5.42
C ASN A 456 21.50 1.94 -3.98
N GLU A 457 20.21 2.07 -3.64
CA GLU A 457 19.72 1.64 -2.33
C GLU A 457 19.55 0.12 -2.24
N LEU A 458 19.18 -0.56 -3.33
CA LEU A 458 18.78 -1.97 -3.30
C LEU A 458 19.86 -2.98 -3.70
N ILE A 459 20.75 -2.59 -4.61
CA ILE A 459 21.74 -3.48 -5.24
C ILE A 459 23.02 -3.51 -4.40
N ASP A 460 23.67 -4.68 -4.34
CA ASP A 460 25.01 -4.80 -3.77
C ASP A 460 26.00 -3.94 -4.57
N PRO A 461 26.84 -3.10 -3.92
CA PRO A 461 27.81 -2.25 -4.61
C PRO A 461 28.69 -2.98 -5.64
N ALA A 462 28.91 -4.28 -5.50
CA ALA A 462 29.64 -5.09 -6.49
C ALA A 462 28.96 -5.16 -7.87
N TYR A 463 27.65 -4.92 -7.94
CA TYR A 463 26.84 -4.91 -9.16
C TYR A 463 26.33 -3.49 -9.50
N ASP A 464 26.96 -2.43 -8.97
CA ASP A 464 26.50 -1.06 -9.19
C ASP A 464 26.52 -0.67 -10.68
N ILE A 465 25.35 -0.26 -11.17
CA ILE A 465 25.12 0.20 -12.54
C ILE A 465 24.63 1.66 -12.59
N SER A 466 24.69 2.38 -11.46
CA SER A 466 24.17 3.74 -11.34
C SER A 466 24.90 4.70 -12.28
N CYS A 467 26.23 4.60 -12.40
CA CYS A 467 27.00 5.44 -13.31
C CYS A 467 26.61 5.29 -14.79
N PRO A 468 26.63 4.07 -15.38
CA PRO A 468 26.22 3.91 -16.77
C PRO A 468 24.72 4.17 -16.98
N LEU A 469 23.86 3.81 -16.02
CA LEU A 469 22.44 4.15 -16.08
C LEU A 469 22.22 5.67 -16.16
N LEU A 470 22.83 6.44 -15.26
CA LEU A 470 22.68 7.89 -15.26
C LEU A 470 23.27 8.51 -16.53
N ARG A 471 24.41 8.01 -17.03
CA ARG A 471 25.02 8.53 -18.26
C ARG A 471 24.13 8.29 -19.48
N PHE A 472 23.82 7.04 -19.76
CA PHE A 472 23.12 6.67 -20.99
C PHE A 472 21.62 6.90 -20.88
N GLY A 473 21.03 6.61 -19.72
CA GLY A 473 19.64 6.91 -19.44
C GLY A 473 19.32 8.40 -19.50
N ALA A 474 20.17 9.28 -18.95
CA ALA A 474 19.92 10.73 -19.04
C ALA A 474 20.02 11.23 -20.48
N PHE A 475 20.91 10.67 -21.30
CA PHE A 475 20.94 10.94 -22.74
C PHE A 475 19.64 10.51 -23.42
N MET A 476 19.20 9.27 -23.19
CA MET A 476 17.94 8.74 -23.73
C MET A 476 16.73 9.61 -23.33
N ALA A 477 16.69 10.02 -22.05
CA ALA A 477 15.64 10.87 -21.51
C ALA A 477 15.62 12.24 -22.19
N ALA A 478 16.78 12.91 -22.27
CA ALA A 478 16.90 14.22 -22.88
C ALA A 478 16.49 14.20 -24.36
N ILE A 479 16.91 13.18 -25.13
CA ILE A 479 16.50 13.00 -26.53
C ILE A 479 14.99 12.74 -26.66
N SER A 480 14.40 11.97 -25.74
CA SER A 480 12.98 11.62 -25.75
C SER A 480 12.08 12.81 -25.36
N GLU A 481 12.59 13.71 -24.53
CA GLU A 481 11.91 14.93 -24.06
C GLU A 481 12.03 16.10 -25.05
N SER A 482 13.05 16.11 -25.92
CA SER A 482 13.25 17.13 -26.96
C SER A 482 12.01 17.33 -27.84
N GLN A 483 11.60 18.57 -28.07
CA GLN A 483 10.39 18.88 -28.83
C GLN A 483 10.65 19.07 -30.32
N ASN A 484 11.88 19.49 -30.67
CA ASN A 484 12.28 19.81 -32.03
C ASN A 484 13.72 19.35 -32.32
N SER A 485 14.17 19.53 -33.56
CA SER A 485 15.51 19.09 -33.99
C SER A 485 16.66 19.87 -33.35
N ASP A 486 16.44 21.13 -32.98
CA ASP A 486 17.46 21.98 -32.37
C ASP A 486 17.74 21.51 -30.92
N ASP A 487 16.69 21.13 -30.19
CA ASP A 487 16.82 20.52 -28.86
C ASP A 487 17.65 19.22 -28.93
N VAL A 488 17.36 18.37 -29.92
CA VAL A 488 18.08 17.10 -30.11
C VAL A 488 19.56 17.35 -30.41
N ALA A 489 19.87 18.33 -31.26
CA ALA A 489 21.24 18.70 -31.58
C ALA A 489 22.00 19.21 -30.33
N ALA A 490 21.34 20.02 -29.50
CA ALA A 490 21.94 20.53 -28.26
C ALA A 490 22.21 19.41 -27.23
N VAL A 491 21.32 18.41 -27.13
CA VAL A 491 21.52 17.24 -26.27
C VAL A 491 22.70 16.41 -26.77
N MET A 492 22.79 16.13 -28.07
CA MET A 492 23.93 15.39 -28.65
C MET A 492 25.26 16.08 -28.35
N GLU A 493 25.32 17.41 -28.51
CA GLU A 493 26.51 18.18 -28.18
C GLU A 493 26.91 18.07 -26.70
N THR A 494 25.93 18.15 -25.80
CA THR A 494 26.18 18.11 -24.35
C THR A 494 26.76 16.77 -23.91
N PHE A 495 26.25 15.66 -24.43
CA PHE A 495 26.65 14.31 -24.02
C PHE A 495 27.88 13.76 -24.78
N ALA A 496 28.19 14.29 -25.96
CA ALA A 496 29.36 13.93 -26.75
C ALA A 496 30.67 14.55 -26.21
N LEU A 497 30.61 15.58 -25.36
CA LEU A 497 31.81 16.23 -24.82
C LEU A 497 32.57 15.32 -23.83
N PRO A 498 33.91 15.19 -23.93
CA PRO A 498 34.70 14.41 -22.99
C PRO A 498 34.63 14.98 -21.57
N ARG A 499 34.53 14.10 -20.56
CA ARG A 499 34.62 14.50 -19.14
C ARG A 499 35.99 15.13 -18.86
N GLY A 500 36.00 16.43 -18.56
CA GLY A 500 37.21 17.20 -18.19
C GLY A 500 37.51 18.42 -19.05
N SER A 501 36.75 18.68 -20.13
CA SER A 501 37.02 19.81 -21.04
C SER A 501 36.37 21.15 -20.63
N SER A 502 35.56 21.17 -19.56
CA SER A 502 34.95 22.39 -19.00
C SER A 502 35.72 23.00 -17.81
N TYR A 503 36.97 22.59 -17.59
CA TYR A 503 37.92 23.22 -16.66
C TYR A 503 39.16 23.68 -17.43
N ILE A 504 39.00 24.68 -18.31
CA ILE A 504 40.07 25.62 -18.70
C ILE A 504 39.44 27.01 -18.82
#